data_AF-A0A3D0TKU6-F1
#
_entry.id   AF-A0A3D0TKU6-F1
#
_cell.length_a   1.000
_cell.length_b   1.000
_cell.length_c   1.000
_cell.angle_alpha   90.00
_cell.angle_beta   90.00
_cell.angle_gamma   90.00
#
_symmetry.space_group_name_H-M   'P 1'
#
loop_
_entity.id
_entity.type
_entity.pdbx_description
1 polymer ?
#
loop_
_entity_poly.entity_id
_entity_poly.type
_entity_poly.pdbx_seq_one_letter_code
_entity_poly.pdbx_strand_id
1 'polypeptide(L)'
;MFQYHPERIIIDKAVAAEPLTEQICGRFPEVPTQLVENFAWHQDETGTDPLRNPLTQGKKTLHLKYFKGTSIKACPGFSNDLVCCNYFTLDLIENCPFECTYCILQAFLNKPVITVHANLEEILEQVRQRTVAQPDTLFRVGTGEHSDSLALDHILGIKSHVIRFFAKLPNALLELKTKSSNVEHLLDLPHGGKTVISWSVNPEA
;
A
#
# COMPACT_ATOMS: atom_id res chain seq x y z
N MET A 1 -11.89 -9.69 14.96
CA MET A 1 -11.49 -8.60 14.03
C MET A 1 -10.00 -8.42 14.19
N PHE A 2 -9.23 -8.55 13.10
CA PHE A 2 -7.77 -8.43 13.16
C PHE A 2 -7.41 -6.95 13.35
N GLN A 3 -6.82 -6.60 14.49
CA GLN A 3 -6.37 -5.25 14.80
C GLN A 3 -4.85 -5.22 14.78
N TYR A 4 -4.29 -4.73 13.67
CA TYR A 4 -2.85 -4.59 13.51
C TYR A 4 -2.33 -3.44 14.37
N HIS A 5 -1.22 -3.70 15.08
CA HIS A 5 -0.47 -2.70 15.82
C HIS A 5 1.02 -2.96 15.62
N PRO A 6 1.82 -1.99 15.12
CA PRO A 6 3.24 -2.20 14.89
C PRO A 6 4.04 -2.12 16.19
N GLU A 7 5.07 -2.95 16.32
CA GLU A 7 5.99 -2.93 17.47
C GLU A 7 7.02 -1.79 17.36
N ARG A 8 7.29 -1.31 16.13
CA ARG A 8 8.15 -0.15 15.86
C ARG A 8 7.88 0.44 14.48
N ILE A 9 8.28 1.70 14.32
CA ILE A 9 8.22 2.43 13.05
C ILE A 9 9.64 2.88 12.68
N ILE A 10 10.13 2.41 11.54
CA ILE A 10 11.39 2.88 10.94
C ILE A 10 11.05 3.97 9.93
N ILE A 11 11.78 5.09 9.96
CA ILE A 11 11.52 6.25 9.10
C ILE A 11 12.80 6.60 8.35
N ASP A 12 12.74 6.56 7.02
CA ASP A 12 13.83 7.11 6.20
C ASP A 12 13.86 8.63 6.35
N LYS A 13 15.05 9.23 6.55
CA LYS A 13 15.22 10.68 6.69
C LYS A 13 14.58 11.48 5.56
N ALA A 14 14.60 10.94 4.34
CA ALA A 14 14.03 11.56 3.15
C ALA A 14 12.52 11.84 3.25
N VAL A 15 11.79 11.12 4.10
CA VAL A 15 10.34 11.28 4.27
C VAL A 15 9.93 11.69 5.68
N ALA A 16 10.89 12.03 6.54
CA ALA A 16 10.62 12.35 7.95
C ALA A 16 9.67 13.56 8.11
N ALA A 17 9.71 14.49 7.15
CA ALA A 17 8.88 15.70 7.14
C ALA A 17 7.64 15.59 6.22
N GLU A 18 7.37 14.42 5.62
CA GLU A 18 6.20 14.23 4.77
C GLU A 18 4.91 14.26 5.62
N PRO A 19 3.82 14.89 5.15
CA PRO A 19 2.54 14.94 5.88
C PRO A 19 2.00 13.54 6.22
N LEU A 20 2.21 12.57 5.33
CA LEU A 20 1.80 11.18 5.59
C LEU A 20 2.62 10.54 6.72
N THR A 21 3.91 10.87 6.84
CA THR A 21 4.75 10.40 7.94
C THR A 21 4.25 10.93 9.27
N GLU A 22 3.97 12.24 9.35
CA GLU A 22 3.39 12.87 10.55
C GLU A 22 2.04 12.24 10.91
N GLN A 23 1.16 12.05 9.92
CA GLN A 23 -0.14 11.40 10.10
C GLN A 23 0.02 9.99 10.69
N ILE A 24 0.92 9.16 10.14
CA ILE A 24 1.10 7.78 10.61
C ILE A 24 1.69 7.76 12.02
N CYS A 25 2.73 8.55 12.29
CA CYS A 25 3.35 8.60 13.62
C CYS A 25 2.37 9.13 14.68
N GLY A 26 1.56 10.14 14.33
CA GLY A 26 0.52 10.69 15.23
C GLY A 26 -0.59 9.69 15.59
N ARG A 27 -0.78 8.63 14.79
CA ARG A 27 -1.72 7.54 15.10
C ARG A 27 -1.12 6.45 16.00
N PHE A 28 0.19 6.45 16.20
CA PHE A 28 0.92 5.49 17.03
C PHE A 28 1.90 6.22 17.98
N PRO A 29 1.44 7.16 18.83
CA PRO A 29 2.31 7.97 19.67
C PRO A 29 3.16 7.16 20.67
N GLU A 30 2.71 5.95 21.03
CA GLU A 30 3.39 5.04 21.93
C GLU A 30 4.39 4.09 21.25
N VAL A 31 4.35 3.99 19.91
CA VAL A 31 5.20 3.06 19.17
C VAL A 31 6.59 3.68 18.96
N PRO A 32 7.68 2.97 19.29
CA PRO A 32 9.03 3.50 19.13
C PRO A 32 9.34 3.80 17.65
N THR A 33 9.76 5.03 17.38
CA THR A 33 10.19 5.49 16.05
C THR A 33 11.71 5.53 15.96
N GLN A 34 12.28 5.04 14.85
CA GLN A 34 13.71 5.12 14.57
C GLN A 34 13.96 5.81 13.23
N LEU A 35 14.71 6.91 13.25
CA LEU A 35 15.12 7.64 12.06
C LEU A 35 16.42 7.05 11.47
N VAL A 36 16.42 6.74 10.18
CA VAL A 36 17.57 6.12 9.49
C VAL A 36 17.84 6.79 8.14
N GLU A 37 19.10 6.74 7.66
CA GLU A 37 19.42 7.20 6.29
C GLU A 37 18.88 6.25 5.23
N ASN A 38 19.06 4.95 5.47
CA ASN A 38 18.56 3.87 4.63
C ASN A 38 18.42 2.62 5.49
N PHE A 39 17.21 2.08 5.58
CA PHE A 39 16.96 0.88 6.35
C PHE A 39 17.46 -0.39 5.65
N ALA A 40 18.51 -1.00 6.20
CA ALA A 40 19.05 -2.28 5.75
C ALA A 40 18.43 -3.44 6.54
N TRP A 41 17.22 -3.85 6.15
CA TRP A 41 16.44 -4.89 6.85
C TRP A 41 17.16 -6.25 7.04
N HIS A 42 18.14 -6.59 6.20
CA HIS A 42 18.95 -7.81 6.36
C HIS A 42 19.90 -7.79 7.55
N GLN A 43 20.28 -6.59 8.01
CA GLN A 43 21.22 -6.36 9.12
C GLN A 43 20.50 -6.15 10.44
N ASP A 44 19.18 -6.32 10.43
CA ASP A 44 18.32 -6.06 11.56
C ASP A 44 18.27 -7.29 12.48
N GLU A 45 19.01 -7.20 13.58
CA GLU A 45 19.22 -8.31 14.52
C GLU A 45 18.04 -8.53 15.49
N THR A 46 16.94 -7.80 15.34
CA THR A 46 15.75 -7.94 16.20
C THR A 46 15.01 -9.26 15.92
N GLY A 47 15.54 -10.36 16.43
CA GLY A 47 14.93 -11.69 16.36
C GLY A 47 15.05 -12.40 17.70
N THR A 48 14.06 -12.21 18.57
CA THR A 48 13.88 -12.99 19.82
C THR A 48 13.05 -14.26 19.62
N ASP A 49 12.67 -14.57 18.38
CA ASP A 49 11.88 -15.76 18.04
C ASP A 49 12.77 -17.02 17.97
N PRO A 50 12.55 -18.03 18.84
CA PRO A 50 13.28 -19.30 18.81
C PRO A 50 13.10 -20.07 17.49
N LEU A 51 12.00 -19.82 16.74
CA LEU A 51 11.67 -20.48 15.49
C LEU A 51 12.19 -19.72 14.24
N ARG A 52 12.71 -18.50 14.40
CA ARG A 52 13.17 -17.61 13.31
C ARG A 52 12.21 -17.60 12.12
N ASN A 53 10.93 -17.23 12.30
CA ASN A 53 10.11 -16.85 11.13
C ASN A 53 10.27 -15.35 10.84
N PRO A 54 11.23 -14.94 9.97
CA PRO A 54 11.47 -13.53 9.69
C PRO A 54 10.24 -12.84 9.10
N LEU A 55 9.32 -13.56 8.45
CA LEU A 55 8.14 -12.99 7.81
C LEU A 55 7.13 -12.47 8.84
N THR A 56 6.80 -13.27 9.85
CA THR A 56 5.81 -12.89 10.87
C THR A 56 6.33 -11.73 11.73
N GLN A 57 7.60 -11.77 12.14
CA GLN A 57 8.20 -10.69 12.93
C GLN A 57 8.40 -9.41 12.09
N GLY A 58 8.87 -9.54 10.85
CA GLY A 58 9.04 -8.40 9.96
C GLY A 58 7.73 -7.63 9.75
N LYS A 59 6.60 -8.34 9.63
CA LYS A 59 5.29 -7.70 9.47
C LYS A 59 4.89 -6.79 10.63
N LYS A 60 5.50 -6.92 11.82
CA LYS A 60 5.25 -6.01 12.96
C LYS A 60 6.06 -4.71 12.89
N THR A 61 6.90 -4.55 11.89
CA THR A 61 7.65 -3.32 11.62
C THR A 61 7.01 -2.56 10.46
N LEU A 62 6.64 -1.30 10.69
CA LEU A 62 6.34 -0.36 9.62
C LEU A 62 7.62 0.36 9.20
N HIS A 63 7.89 0.39 7.89
CA HIS A 63 8.97 1.18 7.31
C HIS A 63 8.39 2.29 6.43
N LEU A 64 8.57 3.54 6.84
CA LEU A 64 8.19 4.71 6.07
C LEU A 64 9.35 5.11 5.16
N LYS A 65 9.11 5.02 3.85
CA LYS A 65 10.16 5.11 2.84
C LYS A 65 9.77 6.06 1.71
N TYR A 66 10.77 6.71 1.11
CA TYR A 66 10.59 7.44 -0.14
C TYR A 66 10.48 6.46 -1.33
N PHE A 67 9.41 6.53 -2.10
CA PHE A 67 9.29 5.78 -3.36
C PHE A 67 10.12 6.43 -4.46
N LYS A 68 11.03 5.66 -5.06
CA LYS A 68 11.86 6.12 -6.19
C LYS A 68 11.35 5.51 -7.49
N GLY A 69 11.15 6.35 -8.50
CA GLY A 69 10.77 5.94 -9.86
C GLY A 69 9.31 6.24 -10.20
N THR A 70 8.79 5.54 -11.21
CA THR A 70 7.43 5.75 -11.72
C THR A 70 6.41 5.03 -10.84
N SER A 71 5.50 5.77 -10.23
CA SER A 71 4.53 5.23 -9.26
C SER A 71 3.36 4.50 -9.91
N ILE A 72 2.95 4.92 -11.12
CA ILE A 72 1.89 4.30 -11.92
C ILE A 72 2.49 3.49 -13.07
N LYS A 73 2.25 2.17 -13.07
CA LYS A 73 2.80 1.23 -14.06
C LYS A 73 1.70 0.43 -14.72
N ALA A 74 1.93 -0.04 -15.95
CA ALA A 74 1.04 -1.04 -16.55
C ALA A 74 1.19 -2.35 -15.76
N CYS A 75 0.09 -3.11 -15.62
CA CYS A 75 0.17 -4.39 -14.92
C CYS A 75 1.08 -5.37 -15.67
N PRO A 76 1.80 -6.26 -14.96
CA PRO A 76 2.75 -7.18 -15.58
C PRO A 76 2.07 -8.32 -16.35
N GLY A 77 0.75 -8.45 -16.27
CA GLY A 77 -0.03 -9.52 -16.92
C GLY A 77 -0.20 -9.38 -18.44
N PHE A 78 0.57 -8.51 -19.09
CA PHE A 78 0.52 -8.34 -20.53
C PHE A 78 1.28 -9.45 -21.26
N SER A 79 0.63 -10.11 -22.21
CA SER A 79 1.28 -11.01 -23.18
C SER A 79 0.59 -10.89 -24.54
N ASN A 80 1.28 -11.33 -25.61
CA ASN A 80 0.71 -11.34 -26.96
C ASN A 80 -0.47 -12.33 -27.12
N ASP A 81 -0.64 -13.24 -26.16
CA ASP A 81 -1.69 -14.26 -26.15
C ASP A 81 -2.92 -13.84 -25.34
N LEU A 82 -2.91 -12.63 -24.77
CA LEU A 82 -3.98 -12.14 -23.89
C LEU A 82 -4.55 -10.81 -24.37
N VAL A 83 -5.87 -10.67 -24.28
CA VAL A 83 -6.54 -9.37 -24.47
C VAL A 83 -6.26 -8.51 -23.24
N CYS A 84 -5.52 -7.42 -23.43
CA CYS A 84 -5.15 -6.51 -22.35
C CYS A 84 -6.39 -5.82 -21.76
N CYS A 85 -6.53 -5.89 -20.43
CA CYS A 85 -7.62 -5.24 -19.69
C CYS A 85 -7.33 -3.77 -19.33
N ASN A 86 -6.22 -3.22 -19.83
CA ASN A 86 -5.72 -1.86 -19.61
C ASN A 86 -5.65 -1.46 -18.12
N TYR A 87 -5.12 -2.36 -17.30
CA TYR A 87 -4.98 -2.18 -15.86
C TYR A 87 -3.61 -1.62 -15.50
N PHE A 88 -3.62 -0.70 -14.54
CA PHE A 88 -2.43 -0.06 -14.01
C PHE A 88 -2.32 -0.34 -12.50
N THR A 89 -1.10 -0.33 -12.00
CA THR A 89 -0.80 -0.53 -10.59
C THR A 89 -0.17 0.72 -10.00
N LEU A 90 -0.50 0.97 -8.74
CA LEU A 90 -0.02 2.10 -7.93
C LEU A 90 0.47 1.55 -6.59
N ASP A 91 1.78 1.53 -6.43
CA ASP A 91 2.45 1.01 -5.25
C ASP A 91 2.47 2.07 -4.14
N LEU A 92 1.60 1.90 -3.14
CA LEU A 92 1.54 2.78 -1.96
C LEU A 92 2.06 2.07 -0.69
N ILE A 93 1.83 0.77 -0.63
CA ILE A 93 2.23 -0.10 0.47
C ILE A 93 2.80 -1.36 -0.17
N GLU A 94 3.87 -1.88 0.42
CA GLU A 94 4.43 -3.19 0.11
C GLU A 94 4.28 -4.11 1.32
N ASN A 95 3.96 -5.38 1.05
CA ASN A 95 3.59 -6.39 2.04
C ASN A 95 2.26 -6.08 2.74
N CYS A 96 1.73 -7.02 3.51
CA CYS A 96 0.47 -6.87 4.23
C CYS A 96 0.51 -7.66 5.55
N PRO A 97 -0.38 -7.33 6.50
CA PRO A 97 -0.35 -7.99 7.81
C PRO A 97 -1.01 -9.39 7.78
N PHE A 98 -1.66 -9.78 6.68
CA PHE A 98 -2.27 -11.10 6.54
C PHE A 98 -1.22 -12.20 6.33
N GLU A 99 -1.49 -13.38 6.87
CA GLU A 99 -0.62 -14.56 6.77
C GLU A 99 -1.24 -15.66 5.89
N CYS A 100 -1.70 -15.28 4.70
CA CYS A 100 -2.27 -16.24 3.76
C CYS A 100 -1.21 -17.29 3.39
N THR A 101 -1.53 -18.57 3.55
CA THR A 101 -0.65 -19.71 3.22
C THR A 101 -0.30 -19.79 1.74
N TYR A 102 -1.16 -19.23 0.87
CA TYR A 102 -1.00 -19.17 -0.58
C TYR A 102 -0.45 -17.82 -1.08
N CYS A 103 0.10 -16.99 -0.20
CA CYS A 103 0.52 -15.63 -0.56
C CYS A 103 1.74 -15.63 -1.49
N ILE A 104 1.53 -15.29 -2.77
CA ILE A 104 2.62 -15.17 -3.76
C ILE A 104 3.65 -14.10 -3.38
N LEU A 105 3.25 -13.06 -2.63
CA LEU A 105 4.16 -11.98 -2.22
C LEU A 105 5.31 -12.49 -1.34
N GLN A 106 5.14 -13.61 -0.64
CA GLN A 106 6.23 -14.22 0.14
C GLN A 106 7.38 -14.72 -0.72
N ALA A 107 7.11 -15.09 -1.98
CA ALA A 107 8.13 -15.50 -2.94
C ALA A 107 8.68 -14.32 -3.75
N PHE A 108 7.92 -13.21 -3.84
CA PHE A 108 8.26 -12.06 -4.67
C PHE A 108 8.98 -10.95 -3.91
N LEU A 109 8.49 -10.60 -2.72
CA LEU A 109 9.07 -9.54 -1.90
C LEU A 109 10.32 -10.09 -1.21
N ASN A 110 11.43 -9.38 -1.36
CA ASN A 110 12.66 -9.75 -0.69
C ASN A 110 12.67 -9.31 0.78
N LYS A 111 11.90 -8.29 1.18
CA LYS A 111 11.87 -7.73 2.54
C LYS A 111 10.66 -8.21 3.34
N PRO A 112 10.83 -8.59 4.62
CA PRO A 112 9.73 -9.10 5.44
C PRO A 112 8.89 -8.00 6.10
N VAL A 113 9.33 -6.73 6.04
CA VAL A 113 8.66 -5.59 6.67
C VAL A 113 7.52 -5.03 5.83
N ILE A 114 6.56 -4.37 6.48
CA ILE A 114 5.52 -3.61 5.79
C ILE A 114 6.07 -2.23 5.46
N THR A 115 6.19 -1.92 4.18
CA THR A 115 6.71 -0.62 3.73
C THR A 115 5.56 0.28 3.30
N VAL A 116 5.55 1.53 3.75
CA VAL A 116 4.63 2.56 3.28
C VAL A 116 5.43 3.63 2.55
N HIS A 117 4.98 3.99 1.35
CA HIS A 117 5.58 5.06 0.59
C HIS A 117 5.01 6.41 1.03
N ALA A 118 5.84 7.20 1.72
CA ALA A 118 5.39 8.38 2.45
C ALA A 118 5.30 9.65 1.60
N ASN A 119 5.98 9.72 0.44
CA ASN A 119 5.86 10.81 -0.55
C ASN A 119 4.56 10.69 -1.37
N LEU A 120 3.41 10.60 -0.68
CA LEU A 120 2.10 10.34 -1.27
C LEU A 120 1.68 11.42 -2.26
N GLU A 121 1.92 12.70 -1.95
CA GLU A 121 1.53 13.80 -2.83
C GLU A 121 2.25 13.73 -4.18
N GLU A 122 3.56 13.46 -4.16
CA GLU A 122 4.35 13.27 -5.37
C GLU A 122 3.89 12.05 -6.18
N ILE A 123 3.60 10.94 -5.49
CA ILE A 123 3.06 9.72 -6.12
C ILE A 123 1.74 10.01 -6.84
N LEU A 124 0.81 10.72 -6.20
CA LEU A 124 -0.48 11.09 -6.78
C LEU A 124 -0.31 12.11 -7.92
N GLU A 125 0.64 13.02 -7.81
CA GLU A 125 0.96 13.96 -8.88
C GLU A 125 1.44 13.24 -10.15
N GLN A 126 2.24 12.18 -10.04
CA GLN A 126 2.60 11.34 -11.20
C GLN A 126 1.36 10.68 -11.84
N VAL A 127 0.38 10.25 -11.04
CA VAL A 127 -0.90 9.73 -11.56
C VAL A 127 -1.66 10.81 -12.34
N ARG A 128 -1.72 12.04 -11.80
CA ARG A 128 -2.35 13.18 -12.47
C ARG A 128 -1.66 13.48 -13.81
N GLN A 129 -0.34 13.55 -13.82
CA GLN A 129 0.43 13.80 -15.04
C GLN A 129 0.17 12.73 -16.11
N ARG A 130 0.15 11.45 -15.70
CA ARG A 130 -0.12 10.34 -16.62
C ARG A 130 -1.52 10.40 -17.22
N THR A 131 -2.53 10.69 -16.40
CA THR A 131 -3.94 10.73 -16.82
C THR A 131 -4.25 11.93 -17.71
N VAL A 132 -3.66 13.10 -17.43
CA VAL A 132 -3.79 14.31 -18.27
C VAL A 132 -3.11 14.14 -19.63
N ALA A 133 -2.00 13.40 -19.71
CA ALA A 133 -1.30 13.16 -20.97
C ALA A 133 -2.09 12.28 -21.95
N GLN A 134 -3.13 11.56 -21.49
CA GLN A 134 -3.95 10.67 -22.32
C GLN A 134 -5.44 10.82 -21.96
N PRO A 135 -6.06 11.97 -22.27
CA PRO A 135 -7.41 12.30 -21.79
C PRO A 135 -8.48 11.32 -22.30
N ASP A 136 -8.29 10.75 -23.50
CA ASP A 136 -9.23 9.80 -24.12
C ASP A 136 -9.05 8.36 -23.64
N THR A 137 -8.09 8.10 -22.75
CA THR A 137 -7.85 6.77 -22.17
C THR A 137 -8.50 6.65 -20.80
N LEU A 138 -9.28 5.59 -20.59
CA LEU A 138 -9.75 5.21 -19.25
C LEU A 138 -8.66 4.44 -18.50
N PHE A 139 -8.17 5.01 -17.41
CA PHE A 139 -7.19 4.38 -16.53
C PHE A 139 -7.90 3.61 -15.41
N ARG A 140 -7.69 2.29 -15.33
CA ARG A 140 -8.09 1.48 -14.18
C ARG A 140 -6.88 1.24 -13.30
N VAL A 141 -6.88 1.78 -12.08
CA VAL A 141 -5.68 1.82 -11.23
C VAL A 141 -5.92 1.06 -9.95
N GLY A 142 -5.11 0.03 -9.70
CA GLY A 142 -5.13 -0.78 -8.51
C GLY A 142 -4.03 -0.47 -7.51
N THR A 143 -4.31 -0.58 -6.22
CA THR A 143 -3.28 -0.48 -5.16
C THR A 143 -2.96 -1.82 -4.48
N GLY A 144 -3.36 -2.94 -5.11
CA GLY A 144 -3.32 -4.27 -4.53
C GLY A 144 -2.28 -5.22 -5.11
N GLU A 145 -1.32 -4.73 -5.91
CA GLU A 145 -0.31 -5.57 -6.54
C GLU A 145 0.68 -6.13 -5.51
N HIS A 146 1.29 -5.25 -4.72
CA HIS A 146 2.30 -5.61 -3.72
C HIS A 146 1.79 -5.57 -2.27
N SER A 147 0.49 -5.36 -2.06
CA SER A 147 -0.14 -5.30 -0.73
C SER A 147 -1.64 -5.58 -0.81
N ASP A 148 -2.28 -5.69 0.36
CA ASP A 148 -3.74 -5.62 0.45
C ASP A 148 -4.16 -4.14 0.56
N SER A 149 -5.13 -3.71 -0.27
CA SER A 149 -5.45 -2.28 -0.37
C SER A 149 -6.01 -1.68 0.92
N LEU A 150 -6.73 -2.46 1.74
CA LEU A 150 -7.48 -1.94 2.89
C LEU A 150 -7.11 -2.59 4.23
N ALA A 151 -6.24 -3.60 4.24
CA ALA A 151 -5.83 -4.29 5.48
C ALA A 151 -5.38 -3.34 6.59
N LEU A 152 -4.62 -2.30 6.24
CA LEU A 152 -4.08 -1.31 7.17
C LEU A 152 -4.79 0.05 7.06
N ASP A 153 -5.78 0.21 6.19
CA ASP A 153 -6.24 1.57 5.87
C ASP A 153 -7.05 2.23 6.99
N HIS A 154 -7.84 1.44 7.73
CA HIS A 154 -8.56 1.93 8.90
C HIS A 154 -7.63 2.56 9.95
N ILE A 155 -6.39 2.07 10.07
CA ILE A 155 -5.38 2.60 10.98
C ILE A 155 -4.41 3.59 10.33
N LEU A 156 -4.09 3.50 9.03
CA LEU A 156 -3.15 4.43 8.38
C LEU A 156 -3.83 5.64 7.76
N GLY A 157 -5.09 5.52 7.33
CA GLY A 157 -5.89 6.59 6.72
C GLY A 157 -5.45 7.02 5.33
N ILE A 158 -4.70 6.19 4.60
CA ILE A 158 -4.10 6.53 3.31
C ILE A 158 -5.18 6.66 2.22
N LYS A 159 -6.13 5.73 2.13
CA LYS A 159 -7.13 5.72 1.04
C LYS A 159 -8.12 6.86 1.13
N SER A 160 -8.27 7.51 2.28
CA SER A 160 -9.08 8.74 2.36
C SER A 160 -8.54 9.84 1.43
N HIS A 161 -7.21 9.99 1.34
CA HIS A 161 -6.53 10.90 0.43
C HIS A 161 -6.66 10.43 -1.02
N VAL A 162 -6.39 9.14 -1.26
CA VAL A 162 -6.39 8.55 -2.60
C VAL A 162 -7.79 8.60 -3.23
N ILE A 163 -8.85 8.24 -2.50
CA ILE A 163 -10.24 8.27 -2.99
C ILE A 163 -10.65 9.70 -3.37
N ARG A 164 -10.37 10.68 -2.50
CA ARG A 164 -10.67 12.10 -2.78
C ARG A 164 -9.88 12.63 -3.98
N PHE A 165 -8.66 12.14 -4.19
CA PHE A 165 -7.85 12.48 -5.34
C PHE A 165 -8.44 11.89 -6.63
N PHE A 166 -8.73 10.58 -6.66
CA PHE A 166 -9.30 9.91 -7.83
C PHE A 166 -10.70 10.41 -8.20
N ALA A 167 -11.50 10.84 -7.22
CA ALA A 167 -12.81 11.45 -7.46
C ALA A 167 -12.75 12.71 -8.35
N LYS A 168 -11.58 13.37 -8.43
CA LYS A 168 -11.36 14.57 -9.24
C LYS A 168 -10.79 14.27 -10.64
N LEU A 169 -10.41 13.02 -10.91
CA LEU A 169 -9.83 12.64 -12.21
C LEU A 169 -10.95 12.26 -13.20
N PRO A 170 -11.03 12.91 -14.37
CA PRO A 170 -12.12 12.67 -15.31
C PRO A 170 -12.08 11.27 -15.93
N ASN A 171 -10.88 10.74 -16.17
CA ASN A 171 -10.60 9.54 -16.94
C ASN A 171 -9.88 8.43 -16.13
N ALA A 172 -10.03 8.40 -14.80
CA ALA A 172 -9.46 7.35 -13.96
C ALA A 172 -10.49 6.70 -13.03
N LEU A 173 -10.32 5.41 -12.77
CA LEU A 173 -11.09 4.59 -11.84
C LEU A 173 -10.11 3.94 -10.85
N LEU A 174 -10.34 4.15 -9.55
CA LEU A 174 -9.59 3.49 -8.49
C LEU A 174 -10.21 2.13 -8.16
N GLU A 175 -9.39 1.07 -8.16
CA GLU A 175 -9.78 -0.27 -7.73
C GLU A 175 -9.04 -0.66 -6.44
N LEU A 176 -9.79 -0.89 -5.37
CA LEU A 176 -9.27 -1.32 -4.07
C LEU A 176 -9.67 -2.78 -3.85
N LYS A 177 -8.68 -3.67 -3.71
CA LYS A 177 -8.91 -5.10 -3.49
C LYS A 177 -8.44 -5.48 -2.09
N THR A 178 -9.30 -6.14 -1.31
CA THR A 178 -8.99 -6.48 0.09
C THR A 178 -9.51 -7.85 0.53
N LYS A 179 -8.92 -8.39 1.61
CA LYS A 179 -9.46 -9.49 2.45
C LYS A 179 -10.03 -9.00 3.78
N SER A 180 -10.03 -7.69 4.01
CA SER A 180 -10.54 -7.06 5.23
C SER A 180 -12.03 -6.72 5.10
N SER A 181 -12.73 -6.76 6.23
CA SER A 181 -14.06 -6.16 6.38
C SER A 181 -14.02 -4.71 6.86
N ASN A 182 -12.86 -4.17 7.26
CA ASN A 182 -12.74 -2.83 7.86
C ASN A 182 -12.83 -1.74 6.79
N VAL A 183 -14.05 -1.30 6.48
CA VAL A 183 -14.36 -0.33 5.41
C VAL A 183 -15.25 0.82 5.88
N GLU A 184 -15.68 0.79 7.13
CA GLU A 184 -16.64 1.73 7.72
C GLU A 184 -16.18 3.18 7.56
N HIS A 185 -14.89 3.45 7.74
CA HIS A 185 -14.30 4.79 7.61
C HIS A 185 -14.29 5.34 6.17
N LEU A 186 -14.69 4.52 5.18
CA LEU A 186 -14.73 4.89 3.76
C LEU A 186 -16.14 5.21 3.27
N LEU A 187 -17.19 4.80 3.99
CA LEU A 187 -18.57 4.80 3.47
C LEU A 187 -19.07 6.19 3.08
N ASP A 188 -18.69 7.21 3.85
CA ASP A 188 -19.12 8.60 3.63
C ASP A 188 -18.12 9.42 2.80
N LEU A 189 -17.07 8.79 2.25
CA LEU A 189 -16.10 9.52 1.43
C LEU A 189 -16.69 9.91 0.07
N PRO A 190 -16.43 11.15 -0.41
CA PRO A 190 -16.93 11.61 -1.69
C PRO A 190 -16.12 10.98 -2.84
N HIS A 191 -16.43 9.73 -3.19
CA HIS A 191 -15.71 8.95 -4.19
C HIS A 191 -16.08 9.30 -5.65
N GLY A 192 -17.15 10.06 -5.86
CA GLY A 192 -17.54 10.58 -7.18
C GLY A 192 -17.87 9.51 -8.23
N GLY A 193 -18.24 8.29 -7.80
CA GLY A 193 -18.40 7.14 -8.71
C GLY A 193 -17.09 6.63 -9.32
N LYS A 194 -15.93 7.07 -8.82
CA LYS A 194 -14.58 6.75 -9.35
C LYS A 194 -13.80 5.78 -8.46
N THR A 195 -14.48 5.00 -7.62
CA THR A 195 -13.84 3.99 -6.77
C THR A 195 -14.68 2.72 -6.75
N VAL A 196 -14.01 1.59 -6.93
CA VAL A 196 -14.58 0.24 -6.80
C VAL A 196 -13.82 -0.48 -5.69
N ILE A 197 -14.54 -1.00 -4.71
CA ILE A 197 -14.00 -1.87 -3.67
C ILE A 197 -14.39 -3.30 -4.00
N SER A 198 -13.44 -4.23 -3.90
CA SER A 198 -13.64 -5.65 -4.17
C SER A 198 -13.02 -6.51 -3.08
N TRP A 199 -13.65 -7.64 -2.80
CA TRP A 199 -13.21 -8.59 -1.78
C TRP A 199 -12.66 -9.86 -2.42
N SER A 200 -11.53 -10.34 -1.91
CA SER A 200 -11.05 -11.69 -2.22
C SER A 200 -11.91 -12.70 -1.47
N VAL A 201 -12.46 -13.68 -2.19
CA VAL A 201 -13.22 -14.79 -1.62
C VAL A 201 -12.54 -16.10 -1.97
N ASN A 202 -12.74 -17.12 -1.15
CA ASN A 202 -12.24 -18.48 -1.37
C ASN A 202 -13.35 -19.47 -0.94
N PRO A 203 -13.41 -20.68 -1.50
CA PRO A 203 -14.31 -21.72 -0.99
C PRO A 203 -14.03 -22.02 0.49
N GLU A 204 -15.04 -22.56 1.17
CA GLU A 204 -14.85 -23.16 2.49
C GLU A 204 -13.95 -24.39 2.38
N ALA A 205 -13.23 -24.68 3.48
CA ALA A 205 -12.31 -25.81 3.57
C ALA A 205 -13.04 -27.15 3.66
#